data_AF-A0A838R095-F1
#
_entry.id   AF-A0A838R095-F1
#
_cell.length_a   1.000
_cell.length_b   1.000
_cell.length_c   1.000
_cell.angle_alpha   90.00
_cell.angle_beta   90.00
_cell.angle_gamma   90.00
#
_symmetry.space_group_name_H-M   'P 1'
#
loop_
_entity.id
_entity.type
_entity.pdbx_description
1 polymer ?
#
loop_
_entity_poly.entity_id
_entity_poly.type
_entity_poly.pdbx_seq_one_letter_code
_entity_poly.pdbx_strand_id
1 'polypeptide(L)'
;IERWHGTLKQDCIRPNVPLSLEEARRLVERFVEDYNHARLHSALGYVTPADRLAGRHDAIFAERDRKLAEARERRAARRREAAPSAACETGTQRMASGGKGRQ
;
A
#
# COMPACT_ATOMS: atom_id res chain seq x y z
N ILE A 1 -17.65 -16.91 6.21
CA ILE A 1 -18.90 -16.22 5.80
C ILE A 1 -19.25 -15.04 6.69
N GLU A 2 -18.97 -15.13 8.00
CA GLU A 2 -19.31 -14.09 8.99
C GLU A 2 -18.73 -12.70 8.66
N ARG A 3 -17.46 -12.60 8.22
CA ARG A 3 -16.86 -11.31 7.83
C ARG A 3 -17.60 -10.62 6.68
N TRP A 4 -17.99 -11.37 5.65
CA TRP A 4 -18.68 -10.81 4.48
C TRP A 4 -20.03 -10.23 4.87
N HIS A 5 -20.81 -10.95 5.70
CA HIS A 5 -22.07 -10.44 6.24
C HIS A 5 -21.88 -9.17 7.08
N GLY A 6 -20.80 -9.10 7.86
CA GLY A 6 -20.43 -7.89 8.60
C GLY A 6 -20.26 -6.69 7.66
N THR A 7 -19.42 -6.85 6.64
CA THR A 7 -19.14 -5.80 5.65
C THR A 7 -20.39 -5.40 4.88
N LEU A 8 -21.20 -6.35 4.39
CA LEU A 8 -22.46 -6.03 3.70
C LEU A 8 -23.38 -5.16 4.55
N LYS A 9 -23.56 -5.52 5.83
CA LYS A 9 -24.43 -4.75 6.73
C LYS A 9 -23.85 -3.37 7.02
N GLN A 10 -22.53 -3.25 7.23
CA GLN A 10 -21.88 -1.99 7.56
C GLN A 10 -21.79 -1.03 6.37
N ASP A 11 -21.40 -1.52 5.19
CA ASP A 11 -21.05 -0.69 4.04
C ASP A 11 -22.25 -0.48 3.10
N CYS A 12 -23.19 -1.44 3.03
CA CYS A 12 -24.34 -1.37 2.11
C CYS A 12 -25.66 -1.08 2.82
N ILE A 13 -26.06 -1.91 3.80
CA ILE A 13 -27.45 -1.87 4.32
C ILE A 13 -27.66 -0.72 5.31
N ARG A 14 -26.80 -0.57 6.32
CA ARG A 14 -26.95 0.46 7.36
C ARG A 14 -26.84 1.90 6.83
N PRO A 15 -25.95 2.23 5.88
CA PRO A 15 -25.85 3.59 5.36
C PRO A 15 -27.01 3.97 4.44
N ASN A 16 -27.52 3.03 3.64
CA ASN A 16 -28.51 3.34 2.60
C ASN A 16 -29.96 3.16 3.07
N VAL A 17 -30.21 2.41 4.16
CA VAL A 17 -31.53 2.25 4.81
C VAL A 17 -32.66 2.02 3.77
N PRO A 18 -32.61 0.93 2.98
CA PRO A 18 -33.57 0.72 1.90
C PRO A 18 -35.01 0.69 2.43
N LEU A 19 -35.89 1.44 1.78
CA LEU A 19 -37.30 1.59 2.17
C LEU A 19 -38.21 0.61 1.41
N SER A 20 -37.67 -0.12 0.43
CA SER A 20 -38.37 -1.14 -0.32
C SER A 20 -37.48 -2.34 -0.64
N LEU A 21 -38.12 -3.49 -0.94
CA LEU A 21 -37.41 -4.69 -1.38
C LEU A 21 -36.67 -4.47 -2.69
N GLU A 22 -37.26 -3.73 -3.62
CA GLU A 22 -36.65 -3.43 -4.92
C GLU A 22 -35.37 -2.61 -4.75
N GLU A 23 -35.41 -1.58 -3.90
CA GLU A 23 -34.25 -0.77 -3.57
C GLU A 23 -33.17 -1.61 -2.87
N ALA A 24 -33.55 -2.44 -1.90
CA ALA A 24 -32.62 -3.35 -1.23
C ALA A 24 -31.91 -4.28 -2.22
N ARG A 25 -32.65 -4.85 -3.19
CA ARG A 25 -32.06 -5.71 -4.23
C ARG A 25 -31.03 -4.96 -5.08
N ARG A 26 -31.39 -3.77 -5.57
CA ARG A 26 -30.49 -2.94 -6.38
C ARG A 26 -29.22 -2.54 -5.62
N LEU A 27 -29.35 -2.21 -4.34
CA LEU A 27 -28.21 -1.86 -3.49
C LEU A 27 -27.28 -3.05 -3.28
N VAL A 28 -27.84 -4.22 -2.94
CA VAL A 28 -27.06 -5.44 -2.74
C VAL A 28 -26.37 -5.87 -4.02
N GLU A 29 -27.05 -5.80 -5.17
CA GLU A 29 -26.48 -6.15 -6.47
C GLU A 29 -25.24 -5.30 -6.79
N ARG A 30 -25.37 -3.96 -6.67
CA ARG A 30 -24.22 -3.06 -6.84
C ARG A 30 -23.09 -3.36 -5.86
N PHE A 31 -23.43 -3.59 -4.60
CA PHE A 31 -22.43 -3.91 -3.59
C PHE A 31 -21.68 -5.21 -3.91
N VAL A 32 -22.38 -6.25 -4.37
CA VAL A 32 -21.79 -7.54 -4.74
C VAL A 32 -20.85 -7.38 -5.93
N GLU A 33 -21.28 -6.62 -6.95
CA GLU A 33 -20.45 -6.30 -8.11
C GLU A 33 -19.15 -5.61 -7.69
N ASP A 34 -19.27 -4.51 -6.93
CA ASP A 34 -18.11 -3.76 -6.45
C ASP A 34 -17.20 -4.61 -5.55
N TYR A 35 -17.78 -5.41 -4.65
CA TYR A 35 -17.03 -6.26 -3.72
C TYR A 35 -16.20 -7.32 -4.44
N ASN A 36 -16.77 -7.94 -5.48
CA ASN A 36 -16.17 -9.05 -6.20
C ASN A 36 -15.23 -8.62 -7.32
N HIS A 37 -15.52 -7.50 -7.99
CA HIS A 37 -14.82 -7.10 -9.22
C HIS A 37 -13.96 -5.85 -9.07
N ALA A 38 -14.23 -4.97 -8.11
CA ALA A 38 -13.48 -3.72 -7.93
C ALA A 38 -12.66 -3.67 -6.63
N ARG A 39 -13.20 -4.20 -5.53
CA ARG A 39 -12.57 -4.10 -4.21
C ARG A 39 -11.36 -5.03 -4.08
N LEU A 40 -10.22 -4.46 -3.71
CA LEU A 40 -9.01 -5.22 -3.39
C LEU A 40 -9.03 -5.65 -1.92
N HIS A 41 -8.75 -6.94 -1.67
CA HIS A 41 -8.78 -7.50 -0.32
C HIS A 41 -7.38 -7.85 0.15
N SER A 42 -6.95 -7.29 1.29
CA SER A 42 -5.62 -7.54 1.85
C SER A 42 -5.37 -9.02 2.17
N ALA A 43 -6.39 -9.73 2.64
CA ALA A 43 -6.34 -11.17 2.88
C ALA A 43 -6.10 -12.00 1.60
N LEU A 44 -6.36 -11.42 0.42
CA LEU A 44 -6.10 -12.01 -0.89
C LEU A 44 -4.84 -11.44 -1.56
N GLY A 45 -4.00 -10.70 -0.83
CA GLY A 45 -2.83 -10.04 -1.40
C GLY A 45 -3.18 -8.80 -2.23
N TYR A 46 -4.26 -8.10 -1.89
CA TYR A 46 -4.80 -6.98 -2.67
C TYR A 46 -5.14 -7.39 -4.11
N VAL A 47 -5.89 -8.49 -4.23
CA VAL A 47 -6.50 -9.01 -5.45
C VAL A 47 -8.02 -9.05 -5.24
N THR A 48 -8.79 -8.92 -6.32
CA THR A 48 -10.25 -9.02 -6.25
C THR A 48 -10.68 -10.48 -6.03
N PRO A 49 -11.83 -10.75 -5.40
CA PRO A 49 -12.35 -12.10 -5.26
C PRO A 49 -12.57 -12.77 -6.62
N ALA A 50 -13.04 -12.03 -7.62
CA ALA A 50 -13.25 -12.56 -8.98
C ALA A 50 -11.94 -12.96 -9.65
N ASP A 51 -10.87 -12.15 -9.56
CA ASP A 51 -9.55 -12.51 -10.11
C ASP A 51 -8.94 -13.72 -9.40
N ARG A 52 -9.13 -13.81 -8.07
CA ARG A 52 -8.68 -14.94 -7.29
C ARG A 52 -9.39 -16.22 -7.73
N LEU A 53 -10.71 -16.18 -7.87
CA LEU A 53 -11.54 -17.30 -8.32
C LEU A 53 -11.18 -17.73 -9.75
N ALA A 54 -10.90 -16.78 -10.63
CA ALA A 54 -10.47 -17.04 -12.00
C ALA A 54 -8.99 -17.49 -12.12
N GLY A 55 -8.27 -17.67 -11.01
CA GLY A 55 -6.87 -18.11 -11.02
C GLY A 55 -5.86 -17.07 -11.54
N ARG A 56 -6.27 -15.82 -11.75
CA ARG A 56 -5.40 -14.77 -12.33
C ARG A 56 -4.41 -14.16 -11.33
N HIS A 57 -4.54 -14.50 -10.05
CA HIS A 57 -3.77 -13.90 -8.96
C HIS A 57 -2.26 -14.09 -9.11
N ASP A 58 -1.79 -15.24 -9.60
CA ASP A 58 -0.36 -15.50 -9.77
C ASP A 58 0.26 -14.56 -10.82
N ALA A 59 -0.43 -14.36 -11.94
CA ALA A 59 -0.01 -13.40 -12.96
C ALA A 59 0.00 -11.96 -12.43
N ILE A 60 -1.00 -11.59 -11.60
CA ILE A 60 -1.06 -10.27 -10.96
C ILE A 60 0.12 -10.07 -9.99
N PHE A 61 0.47 -11.09 -9.22
CA PHE A 61 1.61 -11.04 -8.30
C PHE A 61 2.93 -10.92 -9.05
N ALA A 62 3.15 -11.77 -10.06
CA ALA A 62 4.36 -11.72 -10.90
C ALA A 62 4.56 -10.34 -11.54
N GLU A 63 3.49 -9.75 -12.06
CA GLU A 63 3.54 -8.41 -12.66
C GLU A 63 3.85 -7.32 -11.62
N ARG A 64 3.30 -7.43 -10.40
CA ARG A 64 3.65 -6.51 -9.31
C ARG A 64 5.11 -6.63 -8.91
N ASP A 65 5.61 -7.84 -8.77
CA ASP A 65 7.00 -8.08 -8.37
C ASP A 65 7.98 -7.51 -9.39
N ARG A 66 7.69 -7.68 -10.69
CA ARG A 66 8.43 -7.03 -11.78
C ARG A 66 8.48 -5.51 -11.62
N LYS A 67 7.31 -4.85 -11.50
CA LYS A 67 7.24 -3.39 -11.33
C LYS A 67 8.00 -2.90 -10.10
N LEU A 68 7.92 -3.65 -9.00
CA LEU A 68 8.63 -3.33 -7.77
C LEU A 68 10.14 -3.48 -7.91
N ALA A 69 10.62 -4.53 -8.59
CA ALA A 69 12.04 -4.73 -8.88
C ALA A 69 12.59 -3.57 -9.71
N GLU A 70 11.93 -3.21 -10.82
CA GLU A 70 12.35 -2.08 -11.65
C GLU A 70 12.35 -0.76 -10.86
N ALA A 71 11.35 -0.52 -10.02
CA ALA A 71 11.30 0.67 -9.17
C ALA A 71 12.47 0.72 -8.17
N ARG A 72 12.87 -0.42 -7.62
CA ARG A 72 14.05 -0.51 -6.73
C ARG A 72 15.33 -0.18 -7.48
N GLU A 73 15.50 -0.70 -8.69
CA GLU A 73 16.67 -0.41 -9.54
C GLU A 73 16.75 1.06 -9.91
N ARG A 74 15.65 1.66 -10.38
CA ARG A 74 15.58 3.10 -10.68
C ARG A 74 15.96 3.94 -9.45
N ARG A 75 15.47 3.56 -8.27
CA ARG A 75 15.81 4.26 -7.02
C ARG A 75 17.29 4.07 -6.65
N ALA A 76 17.87 2.90 -6.90
CA ALA A 76 19.29 2.65 -6.66
C ALA A 76 20.18 3.46 -7.61
N ALA A 77 19.83 3.55 -8.90
CA ALA A 77 20.53 4.39 -9.87
C ALA A 77 20.51 5.86 -9.45
N ARG A 78 19.34 6.42 -9.13
CA ARG A 78 19.23 7.81 -8.65
C ARG A 78 20.05 8.07 -7.39
N ARG A 79 20.13 7.11 -6.45
CA ARG A 79 20.98 7.26 -5.27
C ARG A 79 22.46 7.26 -5.59
N ARG A 80 22.90 6.49 -6.60
CA ARG A 80 24.29 6.50 -7.07
C ARG A 80 24.64 7.82 -7.75
N GLU A 81 23.73 8.34 -8.57
CA GLU A 81 23.89 9.63 -9.25
C GLU A 81 23.87 10.81 -8.27
N ALA A 82 23.03 10.73 -7.22
CA ALA A 82 22.91 11.76 -6.20
C ALA A 82 23.90 11.59 -5.03
N ALA A 83 24.76 10.56 -5.03
CA ALA A 83 25.78 10.41 -4.01
C ALA A 83 26.81 11.54 -4.18
N PRO A 84 26.96 12.46 -3.21
CA PRO A 84 28.04 13.43 -3.27
C PRO A 84 29.36 12.67 -3.13
N SER A 85 30.39 13.12 -3.86
CA SER A 85 31.78 12.72 -3.65
C SER A 85 32.09 12.78 -2.15
N ALA A 86 32.16 11.62 -1.49
CA ALA A 86 32.55 11.51 -0.11
C ALA A 86 34.07 11.71 0.00
N ALA A 87 34.51 12.93 -0.26
CA ALA A 87 35.76 13.49 0.24
C ALA A 87 35.38 14.68 1.13
N CYS A 88 34.79 14.38 2.28
CA CYS A 88 34.81 15.32 3.39
C CYS A 88 36.18 15.16 4.04
N GLU A 89 37.11 16.02 3.64
CA GLU A 89 38.42 16.19 4.24
C GLU A 89 38.26 16.55 5.72
N THR A 90 38.41 15.57 6.60
CA THR A 90 38.62 15.82 8.03
C THR A 90 40.05 16.30 8.23
N GLY A 91 40.25 17.58 7.93
CA GLY A 91 41.47 18.33 8.24
C GLY A 91 41.73 18.33 9.75
N THR A 92 42.75 17.58 10.15
CA THR A 92 43.43 17.75 11.43
C THR A 92 43.97 19.17 11.54
N GLN A 93 43.54 19.93 12.54
CA GLN A 93 44.39 20.97 13.13
C GLN A 93 44.24 21.02 14.65
N ARG A 94 45.20 20.35 15.28
CA ARG A 94 45.63 20.52 16.66
C ARG A 94 46.26 21.90 16.79
N MET A 95 45.68 22.83 17.55
CA MET A 95 46.42 23.95 18.15
C MET A 95 45.93 24.22 19.57
N ALA A 96 46.91 24.41 20.44
CA ALA A 96 46.81 24.43 21.87
C ALA A 96 46.25 25.74 22.45
N SER A 97 45.79 25.61 23.69
CA SER A 97 46.18 26.44 24.85
C SER A 97 45.07 27.23 25.54
N GLY A 98 45.02 27.04 26.86
CA GLY A 98 44.85 28.15 27.81
C GLY A 98 43.47 28.34 28.41
N GLY A 99 43.35 28.00 29.70
CA GLY A 99 42.87 29.00 30.65
C GLY A 99 41.57 28.75 31.40
N LYS A 100 41.73 28.24 32.62
CA LYS A 100 41.17 28.75 33.90
C LYS A 100 39.65 28.65 34.13
N GLY A 101 39.29 27.98 35.23
CA GLY A 101 37.92 27.69 35.62
C GLY A 101 37.19 28.79 36.40
N ARG A 102 36.01 28.43 36.92
CA ARG A 102 35.39 29.06 38.09
C ARG A 102 34.21 28.23 38.58
N GLN A 103 34.30 27.93 39.87
CA GLN A 103 33.26 27.80 40.92
C GLN A 103 31.97 27.08 40.58
#